data_AF-A0A4Q3RRI6-F1
#
_entry.id   AF-A0A4Q3RRI6-F1
#
_cell.length_a   1.000
_cell.length_b   1.000
_cell.length_c   1.000
_cell.angle_alpha   90.00
_cell.angle_beta   90.00
_cell.angle_gamma   90.00
#
_symmetry.space_group_name_H-M   'P 1'
#
loop_
_entity.id
_entity.type
_entity.pdbx_description
1 polymer ?
#
loop_
_entity_poly.entity_id
_entity_poly.type
_entity_poly.pdbx_seq_one_letter_code
_entity_poly.pdbx_strand_id
1 'polypeptide(L)'
;MLKYLLLWFPMLFIAVVNGTLREFFIKKYTSDLTAHQLSTISLLAFFTLYIAFVIQTFPPISAAQAIKIGLIWLFFTLLFEFGFGRWRGNSWETLLADYNLLNGKIWILIPLWVALAPYILYHLLKR
;
A
#
# COMPACT_ATOMS: atom_id res chain seq x y z
N MET A 1 2.76 -11.01 16.87
CA MET A 1 1.78 -10.49 15.89
C MET A 1 1.35 -9.06 16.18
N LEU A 2 0.99 -8.70 17.43
CA LEU A 2 0.57 -7.33 17.78
C LEU A 2 1.53 -6.23 17.29
N LYS A 3 2.85 -6.41 17.48
CA LYS A 3 3.86 -5.46 16.96
C LYS A 3 3.71 -5.18 15.45
N TYR A 4 3.46 -6.22 14.64
CA TYR A 4 3.32 -6.06 13.20
C TYR A 4 2.02 -5.36 12.84
N LEU A 5 0.95 -5.57 13.60
CA LEU A 5 -0.28 -4.80 13.46
C LEU A 5 -0.02 -3.31 13.72
N LEU A 6 0.73 -2.97 14.77
CA LEU A 6 1.09 -1.57 15.05
C LEU A 6 1.98 -0.96 13.95
N LEU A 7 2.87 -1.77 13.37
CA LEU A 7 3.73 -1.35 12.25
C LEU A 7 2.97 -1.16 10.92
N TRP A 8 1.67 -1.44 10.87
CA TRP A 8 0.84 -1.04 9.72
C TRP A 8 0.51 0.47 9.74
N PHE A 9 0.36 1.09 10.92
CA PHE A 9 -0.04 2.50 11.02
C PHE A 9 0.94 3.47 10.32
N PRO A 10 2.28 3.33 10.41
CA PRO A 10 3.20 4.15 9.62
C PRO A 10 2.94 4.09 8.10
N MET A 11 2.51 2.94 7.56
CA MET A 11 2.14 2.84 6.14
C MET A 11 0.94 3.71 5.81
N LEU A 12 -0.01 3.85 6.74
CA LEU A 12 -1.15 4.76 6.59
C LEU A 12 -0.69 6.20 6.41
N PHE A 13 0.23 6.66 7.27
CA PHE A 13 0.81 8.00 7.16
C PHE A 13 1.56 8.20 5.84
N ILE A 14 2.36 7.21 5.42
CA ILE A 14 3.06 7.23 4.13
C ILE A 14 2.05 7.36 2.97
N ALA A 15 0.96 6.58 2.99
CA ALA A 15 -0.08 6.63 1.95
C ALA A 15 -0.79 7.99 1.90
N VAL A 16 -1.14 8.57 3.05
CA VAL A 16 -1.79 9.89 3.13
C VAL A 16 -0.86 10.99 2.60
N VAL A 17 0.43 10.98 3.00
CA VAL A 17 1.42 11.94 2.49
C VAL A 17 1.57 11.79 0.98
N ASN A 18 1.68 10.56 0.48
CA ASN A 18 1.80 10.29 -0.95
C ASN A 18 0.58 10.76 -1.76
N GLY A 19 -0.63 10.52 -1.26
CA GLY A 19 -1.86 11.04 -1.86
C GLY A 19 -1.94 12.57 -1.83
N THR A 20 -1.48 13.19 -0.75
CA THR A 20 -1.39 14.65 -0.61
C THR A 20 -0.41 15.24 -1.64
N LEU A 21 0.77 14.63 -1.78
CA LEU A 21 1.75 15.03 -2.79
C LEU A 21 1.18 14.93 -4.21
N ARG A 22 0.41 13.88 -4.50
CA ARG A 22 -0.28 13.73 -5.78
C ARG A 22 -1.23 14.89 -6.06
N GLU A 23 -2.14 15.19 -5.12
CA GLU A 23 -3.17 16.20 -5.34
C GLU A 23 -2.59 17.63 -5.42
N PHE A 24 -1.65 17.97 -4.54
CA PHE A 24 -1.16 19.35 -4.44
C PHE A 24 0.03 19.69 -5.33
N PHE A 25 0.79 18.68 -5.78
CA PHE A 25 2.00 18.90 -6.56
C PHE A 25 1.94 18.20 -7.92
N ILE A 26 1.71 16.88 -7.97
CA ILE A 26 1.84 16.12 -9.23
C ILE A 26 0.75 16.52 -10.23
N LYS A 27 -0.52 16.57 -9.81
CA LYS A 27 -1.66 16.92 -10.69
C LYS A 27 -1.58 18.32 -11.29
N LYS A 28 -0.77 19.23 -10.73
CA LYS A 28 -0.55 20.56 -11.31
C LYS A 28 0.24 20.53 -12.61
N TYR A 29 1.02 19.47 -12.85
CA TYR A 29 1.95 19.38 -13.97
C TYR A 29 1.66 18.20 -14.90
N THR A 30 0.69 17.34 -14.57
CA THR A 30 0.39 16.12 -15.33
C THR A 30 -1.11 15.88 -15.44
N SER A 31 -1.51 15.01 -16.37
CA SER A 31 -2.89 14.50 -16.42
C SER A 31 -3.28 13.74 -15.14
N ASP A 32 -4.58 13.60 -14.87
CA ASP A 32 -5.08 12.82 -13.73
C ASP A 32 -4.61 11.37 -13.75
N LEU A 33 -4.61 10.73 -14.92
CA LEU A 33 -4.17 9.35 -15.06
C LEU A 33 -2.67 9.23 -14.77
N THR A 34 -1.85 10.10 -15.35
CA THR A 34 -0.40 10.12 -15.11
C THR A 34 -0.08 10.41 -13.64
N ALA A 35 -0.77 11.36 -13.02
CA ALA A 35 -0.60 11.67 -11.61
C ALA A 35 -0.92 10.46 -10.73
N HIS A 36 -1.99 9.74 -11.05
CA HIS A 36 -2.37 8.52 -10.36
C HIS A 36 -1.29 7.42 -10.50
N GLN A 37 -0.78 7.20 -11.72
CA GLN A 37 0.26 6.20 -11.98
C GLN A 37 1.57 6.54 -11.25
N LEU A 38 2.05 7.79 -11.36
CA LEU A 38 3.26 8.25 -10.68
C LEU A 38 3.13 8.12 -9.15
N SER A 39 1.98 8.52 -8.60
CA SER A 39 1.68 8.37 -7.18
C SER A 39 1.62 6.91 -6.73
N THR A 40 1.16 6.00 -7.59
CA THR A 40 1.17 4.56 -7.31
C THR A 40 2.60 4.02 -7.27
N ILE A 41 3.42 4.40 -8.24
CA ILE A 41 4.84 3.98 -8.32
C ILE A 41 5.64 4.52 -7.13
N SER A 42 5.47 5.78 -6.75
CA SER A 42 6.13 6.35 -5.59
C SER A 42 5.70 5.66 -4.30
N LEU A 43 4.41 5.34 -4.15
CA LEU A 43 3.93 4.61 -2.99
C LEU A 43 4.49 3.18 -2.91
N LEU A 44 4.58 2.47 -4.04
CA LEU A 44 5.23 1.16 -4.11
C LEU A 44 6.69 1.25 -3.64
N ALA A 45 7.44 2.27 -4.07
CA ALA A 45 8.81 2.49 -3.64
C ALA A 45 8.89 2.74 -2.13
N PHE A 46 8.07 3.66 -1.60
CA PHE A 46 8.07 3.96 -0.16
C PHE A 46 7.65 2.76 0.69
N PHE A 47 6.63 2.02 0.26
CA PHE A 47 6.22 0.78 0.94
C PHE A 47 7.33 -0.26 0.88
N THR A 48 8.01 -0.43 -0.26
CA THR A 48 9.14 -1.37 -0.35
C THR A 48 10.23 -1.03 0.66
N LEU A 49 10.66 0.24 0.72
CA LEU A 49 11.68 0.70 1.66
C LEU A 49 11.25 0.51 3.11
N TYR A 50 10.02 0.90 3.45
CA TYR A 50 9.48 0.77 4.79
C TYR A 50 9.34 -0.70 5.22
N ILE A 51 8.76 -1.54 4.37
CA ILE A 51 8.57 -2.96 4.68
C ILE A 51 9.93 -3.65 4.79
N ALA A 52 10.91 -3.33 3.93
CA ALA A 52 12.26 -3.85 4.05
C ALA A 52 12.90 -3.48 5.40
N PHE A 53 12.77 -2.21 5.81
CA PHE A 53 13.21 -1.75 7.14
C PHE A 53 12.54 -2.53 8.28
N VAL A 54 11.22 -2.72 8.22
CA VAL A 54 10.46 -3.49 9.22
C VAL A 54 10.93 -4.94 9.28
N ILE A 55 11.11 -5.60 8.13
CA ILE A 55 11.52 -7.01 8.06
C ILE A 55 12.97 -7.19 8.53
N GLN A 56 13.88 -6.24 8.27
CA GLN A 56 15.25 -6.30 8.79
C GLN A 56 15.32 -6.06 10.30
N THR A 57 14.55 -5.09 10.80
CA THR A 57 14.55 -4.71 12.22
C THR A 57 13.80 -5.73 13.08
N PHE A 58 12.71 -6.29 12.54
CA PHE A 58 11.85 -7.25 13.22
C PHE A 58 11.60 -8.47 12.32
N PRO A 59 12.61 -9.29 12.07
CA PRO A 59 12.50 -10.43 11.18
C PRO A 59 11.39 -11.38 11.63
N PRO A 60 10.49 -11.79 10.72
CA PRO A 60 9.54 -12.86 10.99
C PRO A 60 10.29 -14.15 11.38
N ILE A 61 9.73 -14.91 12.32
CA ILE A 61 10.32 -16.18 12.78
C ILE A 61 10.17 -17.31 11.75
N SER A 62 9.27 -17.14 10.78
CA SER A 62 9.01 -18.13 9.73
C SER A 62 8.34 -17.50 8.51
N ALA A 63 8.42 -18.20 7.37
CA ALA A 63 7.72 -17.82 6.15
C ALA A 63 6.20 -17.71 6.36
N ALA A 64 5.62 -18.64 7.14
CA ALA A 64 4.21 -18.61 7.50
C ALA A 64 3.85 -17.35 8.31
N GLN A 65 4.74 -16.87 9.19
CA GLN A 65 4.51 -15.61 9.89
C GLN A 65 4.58 -14.41 8.94
N ALA A 66 5.52 -14.39 8.00
CA ALA A 66 5.63 -13.34 6.99
C ALA A 66 4.36 -13.22 6.13
N ILE A 67 3.80 -14.36 5.68
CA ILE A 67 2.51 -14.39 4.96
C ILE A 67 1.39 -13.84 5.84
N LYS A 68 1.30 -14.26 7.11
CA LYS A 68 0.27 -13.75 8.04
C LYS A 68 0.37 -12.23 8.24
N ILE A 69 1.58 -11.68 8.30
CA ILE A 69 1.80 -10.22 8.40
C ILE A 69 1.21 -9.53 7.17
N GLY A 70 1.56 -9.99 5.97
CA GLY A 70 1.05 -9.42 4.71
C GLY A 70 -0.48 -9.49 4.60
N LEU A 71 -1.09 -10.62 4.97
CA LEU A 71 -2.55 -10.77 4.95
C LEU A 71 -3.27 -9.83 5.93
N ILE A 72 -2.71 -9.66 7.14
CA ILE A 72 -3.27 -8.72 8.13
C ILE A 72 -3.16 -7.28 7.61
N TRP A 73 -2.00 -6.91 7.07
CA TRP A 73 -1.81 -5.57 6.49
C TRP A 73 -2.72 -5.32 5.30
N LEU A 74 -2.90 -6.31 4.41
CA LEU A 74 -3.86 -6.24 3.31
C LEU A 74 -5.28 -6.00 3.85
N PHE A 75 -5.73 -6.80 4.81
CA PHE A 75 -7.05 -6.67 5.40
C PHE A 75 -7.30 -5.25 5.95
N PHE A 76 -6.37 -4.73 6.75
CA PHE A 76 -6.48 -3.37 7.28
C PHE A 76 -6.38 -2.29 6.21
N THR A 77 -5.58 -2.50 5.16
CA THR A 77 -5.45 -1.58 4.02
C THR A 77 -6.76 -1.47 3.27
N LEU A 78 -7.39 -2.60 2.90
CA LEU A 78 -8.69 -2.60 2.23
C LEU A 78 -9.79 -2.07 3.14
N LEU A 79 -9.78 -2.44 4.42
CA LEU A 79 -10.76 -1.95 5.40
C LEU A 79 -10.67 -0.42 5.53
N PHE A 80 -9.46 0.13 5.63
CA PHE A 80 -9.27 1.57 5.66
C PHE A 80 -9.67 2.22 4.32
N GLU A 81 -9.19 1.70 3.19
CA GLU A 81 -9.45 2.29 1.88
C GLU A 81 -10.94 2.37 1.56
N PHE A 82 -11.65 1.24 1.67
CA PHE A 82 -13.08 1.19 1.41
C PHE A 82 -13.88 1.85 2.53
N GLY A 83 -13.52 1.62 3.80
CA GLY A 83 -14.22 2.23 4.94
C GLY A 83 -14.14 3.76 4.92
N PHE A 84 -12.93 4.31 4.80
CA PHE A 84 -12.70 5.76 4.70
C PHE A 84 -13.27 6.33 3.39
N GLY A 85 -13.14 5.61 2.27
CA GLY A 85 -13.73 6.00 1.00
C GLY A 85 -15.24 6.14 1.07
N ARG A 86 -15.93 5.16 1.66
CA ARG A 86 -17.38 5.18 1.88
C ARG A 86 -17.80 6.27 2.86
N TRP A 87 -17.04 6.47 3.94
CA TRP A 87 -17.31 7.55 4.91
C TRP A 87 -17.20 8.95 4.27
N ARG A 88 -16.30 9.14 3.29
CA ARG A 88 -16.21 10.37 2.49
C ARG A 88 -17.30 10.52 1.43
N GLY A 89 -18.21 9.56 1.30
CA GLY A 89 -19.32 9.60 0.34
C GLY A 89 -19.03 9.03 -1.05
N ASN A 90 -17.84 8.44 -1.28
CA ASN A 90 -17.52 7.83 -2.59
C ASN A 90 -18.39 6.59 -2.82
N SER A 91 -18.93 6.43 -4.04
CA SER A 91 -19.68 5.23 -4.42
C SER A 91 -18.78 4.01 -4.59
N TRP A 92 -19.35 2.81 -4.60
CA TRP A 92 -18.58 1.58 -4.85
C TRP A 92 -17.96 1.58 -6.24
N GLU A 93 -18.68 2.09 -7.23
CA GLU A 93 -18.20 2.24 -8.61
C GLU A 93 -16.98 3.15 -8.66
N THR A 94 -16.98 4.24 -7.88
CA THR A 94 -15.83 5.15 -7.80
C THR A 94 -14.62 4.48 -7.15
N LEU A 95 -14.82 3.75 -6.04
CA LEU A 95 -13.73 3.07 -5.34
C LEU A 95 -13.13 1.93 -6.18
N LEU A 96 -13.98 1.15 -6.84
CA LEU A 96 -13.55 0.05 -7.71
C LEU A 96 -12.97 0.53 -9.04
N ALA A 97 -13.29 1.75 -9.49
CA ALA A 97 -12.72 2.31 -10.71
C ALA A 97 -11.19 2.40 -10.64
N ASP A 98 -10.61 2.65 -9.46
CA ASP A 98 -9.16 2.72 -9.27
C ASP A 98 -8.44 1.38 -9.49
N TYR A 99 -9.18 0.27 -9.48
CA TYR A 99 -8.69 -1.08 -9.77
C TYR A 99 -8.80 -1.46 -11.25
N ASN A 100 -9.37 -0.61 -12.10
CA ASN A 100 -9.59 -0.93 -13.49
C ASN A 100 -8.30 -0.74 -14.32
N LEU A 101 -7.57 -1.83 -14.51
CA LEU A 101 -6.36 -1.89 -15.34
C LEU A 101 -6.61 -1.53 -16.81
N LEU A 102 -7.81 -1.78 -17.34
CA LEU A 102 -8.16 -1.43 -18.73
C LEU A 102 -8.19 0.08 -18.95
N ASN A 103 -8.46 0.85 -17.89
CA ASN A 103 -8.40 2.31 -17.90
C ASN A 103 -7.01 2.84 -17.51
N GLY A 104 -5.99 1.97 -17.46
CA GLY A 104 -4.61 2.34 -17.12
C GLY A 104 -4.38 2.64 -15.64
N LYS A 105 -5.38 2.43 -14.77
CA LYS A 105 -5.24 2.62 -13.33
C LYS A 105 -4.63 1.37 -12.69
N ILE A 106 -3.44 1.55 -12.13
CA ILE A 106 -2.60 0.47 -11.60
C ILE A 106 -2.67 0.35 -10.07
N TRP A 107 -3.72 0.89 -9.42
CA TRP A 107 -3.82 0.93 -7.96
C TRP A 107 -3.73 -0.45 -7.32
N ILE A 108 -4.28 -1.48 -7.97
CA ILE A 108 -4.28 -2.89 -7.52
C ILE A 108 -2.88 -3.39 -7.13
N LEU A 109 -1.82 -2.82 -7.69
CA LEU A 109 -0.44 -3.16 -7.35
C LEU A 109 -0.12 -2.86 -5.88
N ILE A 110 -0.73 -1.84 -5.27
CA ILE A 110 -0.51 -1.47 -3.86
C ILE A 110 -0.98 -2.57 -2.91
N PRO A 111 -2.28 -2.96 -2.87
CA PRO A 111 -2.71 -4.02 -1.95
C PRO A 111 -2.03 -5.36 -2.25
N LEU A 112 -1.80 -5.70 -3.52
CA LEU A 112 -1.03 -6.90 -3.87
C LEU A 112 0.39 -6.87 -3.30
N TRP A 113 1.09 -5.74 -3.44
CA TRP A 113 2.42 -5.59 -2.90
C TRP A 113 2.44 -5.63 -1.37
N VAL A 114 1.49 -4.97 -0.70
CA VAL A 114 1.36 -5.02 0.77
C VAL A 114 1.19 -6.46 1.28
N ALA A 115 0.45 -7.29 0.55
CA ALA A 115 0.26 -8.70 0.89
C ALA A 115 1.52 -9.55 0.67
N LEU A 116 2.25 -9.31 -0.42
CA LEU A 116 3.36 -10.16 -0.86
C LEU A 116 4.73 -9.72 -0.30
N ALA A 117 4.94 -8.41 -0.12
CA ALA A 117 6.23 -7.84 0.24
C ALA A 117 6.84 -8.43 1.52
N PRO A 118 6.09 -8.65 2.63
CA PRO A 118 6.65 -9.24 3.83
C PRO A 118 7.27 -10.63 3.58
N TYR A 119 6.61 -11.47 2.78
CA TYR A 119 7.11 -12.80 2.44
C TYR A 119 8.32 -12.73 1.50
N ILE A 120 8.23 -11.91 0.45
CA ILE A 120 9.31 -11.76 -0.53
C ILE A 120 10.57 -11.22 0.15
N LEU A 121 10.44 -10.13 0.91
CA LEU A 121 11.56 -9.50 1.60
C LEU A 121 12.11 -10.36 2.72
N TYR A 122 11.28 -11.15 3.40
CA TYR A 122 11.77 -12.14 4.37
C TYR A 122 12.73 -13.15 3.72
N HIS A 123 12.47 -13.60 2.48
CA HIS A 123 13.38 -14.52 1.77
C HIS A 123 14.61 -13.81 1.19
N LEU A 124 14.44 -12.61 0.63
CA LEU A 124 15.53 -11.86 0.01
C LEU A 124 16.55 -11.31 1.02
N LEU A 125 16.10 -11.00 2.23
CA LEU A 125 16.93 -10.38 3.27
C LEU A 125 17.41 -11.39 4.31
N LYS A 126 17.03 -12.67 4.16
CA LYS A 126 17.54 -13.77 4.98
C LYS A 126 19.02 -13.97 4.66
N ARG A 127 19.89 -13.53 5.58
CA ARG A 127 21.31 -13.91 5.59
C ARG A 127 21.47 -15.29 6.22
#